data_AF-A0A6N9PYR7-F1
#
_entry.id   AF-A0A6N9PYR7-F1
#
_cell.length_a   1.000
_cell.length_b   1.000
_cell.length_c   1.000
_cell.angle_alpha   90.00
_cell.angle_beta   90.00
_cell.angle_gamma   90.00
#
_symmetry.space_group_name_H-M   'P 1'
#
loop_
_entity.id
_entity.type
_entity.pdbx_description
1 polymer ?
#
loop_
_entity_poly.entity_id
_entity_poly.type
_entity_poly.pdbx_seq_one_letter_code
_entity_poly.pdbx_strand_id
1 'polypeptide(L)'
;MICQRHGLSVLKKAKRHESKKSIKPGEYQAGLRGENWKLDLLLAINEALEYADDRESFIENMEQEGYQVLWTDTRNHITFITPEGRRCRDSSLHDETFHKQNLEMLFLYRQAFGFSPATEEPEEGWLGELAEDAVRFGRYLEQAFDTPDLPPIPTWSESKQRSREALKKLAHGQKLTNEESYGYDFGW
;
A
#
# COMPACT_ATOMS: atom_id res chain seq x y z
N MET A 1 -9.08 15.19 -41.19
CA MET A 1 -10.21 15.88 -40.53
C MET A 1 -11.54 15.24 -40.97
N ILE A 2 -11.94 14.11 -40.38
CA ILE A 2 -13.13 13.33 -40.81
C ILE A 2 -14.31 13.47 -39.82
N CYS A 3 -14.06 13.75 -38.54
CA CYS A 3 -15.08 13.69 -37.50
C CYS A 3 -16.08 14.87 -37.47
N GLN A 4 -15.72 16.05 -38.01
CA GLN A 4 -16.63 17.21 -38.05
C GLN A 4 -17.71 17.11 -39.16
N ARG A 5 -17.49 16.27 -40.17
CA ARG A 5 -18.41 16.17 -41.32
C ARG A 5 -19.64 15.30 -41.05
N HIS A 6 -19.65 14.55 -39.94
CA HIS A 6 -20.71 13.59 -39.59
C HIS A 6 -21.57 14.01 -38.37
N GLY A 7 -21.50 15.26 -37.91
CA GLY A 7 -22.42 15.78 -36.89
C GLY A 7 -22.32 15.13 -35.50
N LEU A 8 -21.20 14.47 -35.18
CA LEU A 8 -20.97 13.87 -33.87
C LEU A 8 -20.44 14.92 -32.89
N SER A 9 -21.09 15.07 -31.74
CA SER A 9 -20.68 16.01 -30.69
C SER A 9 -19.34 15.58 -30.10
N VAL A 10 -18.32 16.44 -30.22
CA VAL A 10 -17.02 16.23 -29.59
C VAL A 10 -17.14 16.49 -28.09
N LEU A 11 -16.90 15.46 -27.27
CA LEU A 11 -16.88 15.54 -25.81
C LEU A 11 -15.92 16.66 -25.35
N LYS A 12 -16.42 17.56 -24.50
CA LYS A 12 -15.59 18.60 -23.85
C LYS A 12 -14.48 17.91 -23.05
N LYS A 13 -13.24 18.36 -23.23
CA LYS A 13 -12.05 17.84 -22.52
C LYS A 13 -12.36 17.68 -21.03
N ALA A 14 -12.30 16.44 -20.54
CA ALA A 14 -12.45 16.12 -19.13
C ALA A 14 -11.41 16.92 -18.33
N LYS A 15 -11.84 17.51 -17.20
CA LYS A 15 -10.93 18.17 -16.26
C LYS A 15 -9.87 17.16 -15.84
N ARG A 16 -8.59 17.50 -16.01
CA ARG A 16 -7.45 16.70 -15.51
C ARG A 16 -7.68 16.46 -14.02
N HIS A 17 -7.94 15.22 -13.63
CA HIS A 17 -7.72 14.80 -12.26
C HIS A 17 -6.25 15.06 -11.94
N GLU A 18 -5.98 15.75 -10.83
CA GLU A 18 -4.63 15.91 -10.32
C GLU A 18 -4.04 14.50 -10.11
N SER A 19 -3.06 14.16 -10.95
CA SER A 19 -2.39 12.86 -10.90
C SER A 19 -1.76 12.68 -9.52
N LYS A 20 -2.03 11.55 -8.86
CA LYS A 20 -1.24 11.08 -7.71
C LYS A 20 0.25 11.19 -8.06
N LYS A 21 1.04 11.73 -7.13
CA LYS A 21 2.48 12.03 -7.34
C LYS A 21 3.22 10.75 -7.77
N SER A 22 3.71 10.75 -9.01
CA SER A 22 4.60 9.71 -9.53
C SER A 22 5.96 9.75 -8.81
N ILE A 23 6.65 8.60 -8.74
CA ILE A 23 8.01 8.49 -8.23
C ILE A 23 8.88 9.50 -8.97
N LYS A 24 9.46 10.45 -8.24
CA LYS A 24 10.33 11.43 -8.86
C LYS A 24 11.61 10.74 -9.31
N PRO A 25 12.23 11.16 -10.43
CA PRO A 25 13.51 10.60 -10.87
C PRO A 25 14.60 10.60 -9.78
N GLY A 26 14.58 11.55 -8.83
CA GLY A 26 15.48 11.58 -7.68
C GLY A 26 15.19 10.52 -6.61
N GLU A 27 13.93 10.10 -6.46
CA GLU A 27 13.50 9.01 -5.58
C GLU A 27 13.85 7.64 -6.20
N TYR A 28 13.69 7.51 -7.52
CA TYR A 28 14.20 6.37 -8.29
C TYR A 28 15.73 6.25 -8.20
N GLN A 29 16.45 7.37 -8.34
CA GLN A 29 17.90 7.41 -8.17
C GLN A 29 18.36 7.17 -6.73
N ALA A 30 17.56 7.52 -5.71
CA ALA A 30 17.83 7.17 -4.31
C ALA A 30 17.62 5.67 -4.05
N GLY A 31 16.60 5.06 -4.66
CA GLY A 31 16.38 3.61 -4.64
C GLY A 31 17.55 2.81 -5.27
N LEU A 32 18.17 3.35 -6.33
CA LEU A 32 19.38 2.78 -6.95
C LEU A 32 20.67 3.02 -6.14
N ARG A 33 20.66 3.89 -5.12
CA ARG A 33 21.84 4.26 -4.31
C ARG A 33 21.99 3.47 -3.01
N GLY A 34 21.08 2.55 -2.68
CA GLY A 34 21.18 1.74 -1.47
C GLY A 34 20.81 2.49 -0.19
N GLU A 35 19.60 3.04 -0.11
CA GLU A 35 18.99 3.38 1.19
C GLU A 35 18.51 2.08 1.88
N ASN A 36 19.46 1.21 2.25
CA ASN A 36 19.25 -0.11 2.86
C ASN A 36 18.21 -0.04 3.98
N TRP A 37 18.28 1.00 4.81
CA TRP A 37 17.42 1.15 5.98
C TRP A 37 15.92 1.27 5.70
N LYS A 38 15.50 1.77 4.51
CA LYS A 38 14.07 1.76 4.14
C LYS A 38 13.62 0.38 3.71
N LEU A 39 14.50 -0.38 3.05
CA LEU A 39 14.24 -1.78 2.72
C LEU A 39 14.22 -2.63 3.99
N ASP A 40 15.15 -2.39 4.92
CA ASP A 40 15.16 -3.02 6.25
C ASP A 40 13.87 -2.70 7.02
N LEU A 41 13.41 -1.44 6.98
CA LEU A 41 12.13 -1.05 7.56
C LEU A 41 10.93 -1.74 6.88
N LEU A 42 10.94 -1.86 5.55
CA LEU A 42 9.89 -2.57 4.81
C LEU A 42 9.84 -4.05 5.20
N LEU A 43 11.00 -4.68 5.38
CA LEU A 43 11.09 -6.06 5.82
C LEU A 43 10.51 -6.20 7.24
N ALA A 44 10.96 -5.37 8.18
CA ALA A 44 10.48 -5.38 9.56
C ALA A 44 8.95 -5.16 9.66
N ILE A 45 8.39 -4.27 8.82
CA ILE A 45 6.93 -4.06 8.78
C ILE A 45 6.21 -5.32 8.31
N ASN A 46 6.72 -6.01 7.29
CA ASN A 46 6.09 -7.24 6.80
C ASN A 46 6.18 -8.35 7.83
N GLU A 47 7.35 -8.58 8.42
CA GLU A 47 7.54 -9.55 9.50
C GLU A 47 6.60 -9.25 10.67
N ALA A 48 6.47 -7.99 11.10
CA ALA A 48 5.52 -7.61 12.15
C ALA A 48 4.05 -7.93 11.77
N LEU A 49 3.68 -7.78 10.49
CA LEU A 49 2.34 -8.09 9.98
C LEU A 49 2.05 -9.59 9.86
N GLU A 50 3.06 -10.45 9.78
CA GLU A 50 2.88 -11.92 9.80
C GLU A 50 2.36 -12.42 11.14
N TYR A 51 2.54 -11.65 12.22
CA TYR A 51 2.17 -12.06 13.58
C TYR A 51 1.09 -11.17 14.23
N ALA A 52 0.77 -10.01 13.65
CA ALA A 52 -0.14 -9.05 14.28
C ALA A 52 -1.60 -9.19 13.84
N ASP A 53 -2.50 -9.56 14.75
CA ASP A 53 -3.95 -9.52 14.51
C ASP A 53 -4.54 -8.10 14.68
N ASP A 54 -3.86 -7.26 15.48
CA ASP A 54 -4.31 -5.91 15.82
C ASP A 54 -3.17 -4.87 15.85
N ARG A 55 -3.57 -3.60 16.03
CA ARG A 55 -2.65 -2.46 16.06
C ARG A 55 -1.63 -2.60 17.20
N GLU A 56 -2.08 -3.00 18.38
CA GLU A 56 -1.25 -3.11 19.57
C GLU A 56 -0.16 -4.18 19.38
N SER A 57 -0.54 -5.35 18.87
CA SER A 57 0.37 -6.45 18.54
C SER A 57 1.36 -6.05 17.44
N PHE A 58 0.91 -5.28 16.43
CA PHE A 58 1.80 -4.76 15.39
C PHE A 58 2.87 -3.82 15.96
N ILE A 59 2.47 -2.92 16.87
CA ILE A 59 3.40 -2.00 17.52
C ILE A 59 4.38 -2.79 18.38
N GLU A 60 3.91 -3.77 19.15
CA GLU A 60 4.77 -4.63 19.98
C GLU A 60 5.81 -5.39 19.14
N ASN A 61 5.39 -6.02 18.03
CA ASN A 61 6.29 -6.73 17.13
C ASN A 61 7.37 -5.80 16.54
N MET A 62 6.98 -4.59 16.12
CA MET A 62 7.94 -3.59 15.61
C MET A 62 8.94 -3.14 16.69
N GLU A 63 8.47 -2.96 17.93
CA GLU A 63 9.32 -2.57 19.07
C GLU A 63 10.31 -3.68 19.45
N GLN A 64 9.92 -4.95 19.33
CA GLN A 64 10.82 -6.10 19.52
C GLN A 64 11.97 -6.11 18.51
N GLU A 65 11.71 -5.68 17.27
CA GLU A 65 12.73 -5.47 16.22
C GLU A 65 13.50 -4.13 16.35
N GLY A 66 13.22 -3.36 17.41
CA GLY A 66 13.91 -2.11 17.73
C GLY A 66 13.37 -0.86 17.02
N TYR A 67 12.25 -0.97 16.31
CA TYR A 67 11.59 0.14 15.64
C TYR A 67 10.50 0.76 16.52
N GLN A 68 10.38 2.09 16.52
CA GLN A 68 9.25 2.76 17.17
C GLN A 68 8.17 3.10 16.15
N VAL A 69 6.92 2.92 16.54
CA VAL A 69 5.75 3.21 15.70
C VAL A 69 4.92 4.30 16.35
N LEU A 70 4.99 5.51 15.81
CA LEU A 70 4.12 6.61 16.23
C LEU A 70 2.79 6.51 15.49
N TRP A 71 1.83 5.84 16.13
CA TRP A 71 0.44 5.69 15.67
C TRP A 71 -0.50 6.42 16.62
N THR A 72 -1.10 7.52 16.16
CA THR A 72 -1.98 8.35 17.00
C THR A 72 -3.31 8.60 16.30
N ASP A 73 -4.42 8.65 17.04
CA ASP A 73 -5.76 8.85 16.45
C ASP A 73 -5.92 10.23 15.79
N THR A 74 -5.18 11.24 16.26
CA THR A 74 -5.25 12.63 15.75
C THR A 74 -4.56 12.85 14.41
N ARG A 75 -3.77 11.88 13.93
CA ARG A 75 -3.02 11.98 12.67
C ARG A 75 -3.52 10.96 11.67
N ASN A 76 -3.47 11.32 10.39
CA ASN A 76 -3.88 10.46 9.27
C ASN A 76 -2.74 9.58 8.71
N HIS A 77 -1.61 9.50 9.41
CA HIS A 77 -0.42 8.76 8.98
C HIS A 77 0.29 8.14 10.18
N ILE A 78 1.03 7.07 9.91
CA ILE A 78 1.98 6.47 10.85
C ILE A 78 3.37 7.07 10.60
N THR A 79 4.14 7.28 11.67
CA THR A 79 5.58 7.58 11.56
C THR A 79 6.39 6.47 12.20
N PHE A 80 7.19 5.78 11.39
CA PHE A 80 8.16 4.79 11.82
C PHE A 80 9.47 5.47 12.18
N ILE A 81 10.14 4.98 13.21
CA ILE A 81 11.46 5.45 13.65
C ILE A 81 12.39 4.23 13.72
N THR A 82 13.50 4.28 12.99
CA THR A 82 14.50 3.20 13.00
C THR A 82 15.28 3.18 14.32
N PRO A 83 15.98 2.07 14.65
CA PRO A 83 16.86 2.01 15.81
C PRO A 83 17.91 3.14 15.86
N GLU A 84 18.37 3.63 14.69
CA GLU A 84 19.30 4.76 14.58
C GLU A 84 18.64 6.15 14.65
N GLY A 85 17.32 6.21 14.90
CA GLY A 85 16.55 7.45 15.04
C GLY A 85 16.09 8.09 13.72
N ARG A 86 16.22 7.40 12.58
CA ARG A 86 15.72 7.91 11.29
C ARG A 86 14.20 7.79 11.25
N ARG A 87 13.52 8.82 10.74
CA ARG A 87 12.05 8.86 10.70
C ARG A 87 11.53 8.68 9.27
N CYS A 88 10.53 7.83 9.10
CA CYS A 88 9.85 7.57 7.84
C CYS A 88 8.33 7.61 8.05
N ARG A 89 7.60 8.32 7.18
CA ARG A 89 6.13 8.24 7.17
C ARG A 89 5.69 7.08 6.30
N ASP A 90 4.56 6.47 6.64
CA ASP A 90 3.91 5.44 5.81
C ASP A 90 3.82 5.81 4.32
N SER A 91 3.41 7.03 4.00
CA SER A 91 3.30 7.54 2.62
C SER A 91 4.64 7.68 1.89
N SER A 92 5.77 7.61 2.61
CA SER A 92 7.13 7.62 2.03
C SER A 92 7.68 6.23 1.75
N LEU A 93 6.94 5.16 2.10
CA LEU A 93 7.31 3.77 1.81
C LEU A 93 6.85 3.30 0.41
N HIS A 94 6.08 4.11 -0.30
CA HIS A 94 5.57 3.84 -1.65
C HIS A 94 4.73 2.55 -1.78
N ASP A 95 4.27 1.98 -0.67
CA ASP A 95 3.26 0.93 -0.60
C ASP A 95 2.03 1.45 0.15
N GLU A 96 0.88 1.45 -0.53
CA GLU A 96 -0.38 1.89 0.07
C GLU A 96 -0.81 0.96 1.21
N THR A 97 -0.34 -0.30 1.27
CA THR A 97 -0.65 -1.27 2.33
C THR A 97 -0.34 -0.72 3.72
N PHE A 98 0.80 -0.04 3.86
CA PHE A 98 1.28 0.46 5.15
C PHE A 98 0.67 1.80 5.55
N HIS A 99 -0.23 2.36 4.73
CA HIS A 99 -0.96 3.57 5.11
C HIS A 99 -1.84 3.26 6.31
N LYS A 100 -1.85 4.20 7.27
CA LYS A 100 -2.63 4.05 8.52
C LYS A 100 -4.02 3.47 8.30
N GLN A 101 -4.83 4.10 7.45
CA GLN A 101 -6.21 3.67 7.20
C GLN A 101 -6.32 2.25 6.66
N ASN A 102 -5.35 1.82 5.85
CA ASN A 102 -5.35 0.49 5.24
C ASN A 102 -4.96 -0.57 6.27
N LEU A 103 -4.01 -0.29 7.15
CA LEU A 103 -3.68 -1.17 8.27
C LEU A 103 -4.82 -1.24 9.30
N GLU A 104 -5.51 -0.14 9.57
CA GLU A 104 -6.72 -0.15 10.41
C GLU A 104 -7.80 -1.06 9.81
N MET A 105 -8.02 -0.98 8.50
CA MET A 105 -8.95 -1.86 7.80
C MET A 105 -8.49 -3.32 7.80
N LEU A 106 -7.19 -3.58 7.64
CA LEU A 106 -6.62 -4.92 7.72
C LEU A 106 -6.88 -5.54 9.09
N PHE A 107 -6.59 -4.83 10.18
CA PHE A 107 -6.78 -5.34 11.53
C PHE A 107 -8.25 -5.55 11.88
N LEU A 108 -9.14 -4.64 11.44
CA LEU A 108 -10.58 -4.84 11.59
C LEU A 108 -11.05 -6.11 10.85
N TYR A 109 -10.53 -6.36 9.64
CA TYR A 109 -10.84 -7.56 8.87
C TYR A 109 -10.33 -8.82 9.56
N ARG A 110 -9.07 -8.83 10.01
CA ARG A 110 -8.45 -9.94 10.73
C ARG A 110 -9.20 -10.30 12.02
N GLN A 111 -9.60 -9.31 12.81
CA GLN A 111 -10.44 -9.52 14.00
C GLN A 111 -11.84 -10.07 13.67
N ALA A 112 -12.43 -9.65 12.54
CA ALA A 112 -13.79 -10.05 12.16
C ALA A 112 -13.87 -11.46 11.54
N PHE A 113 -12.86 -11.84 10.76
CA PHE A 113 -12.87 -13.09 9.98
C PHE A 113 -11.83 -14.12 10.44
N GLY A 114 -10.99 -13.75 11.42
CA GLY A 114 -9.93 -14.57 11.96
C GLY A 114 -8.61 -14.36 11.22
N PHE A 115 -7.52 -14.45 11.99
CA PHE A 115 -6.15 -14.42 11.48
C PHE A 115 -5.32 -15.48 12.21
N SER A 116 -4.41 -16.13 11.48
CA SER A 116 -3.46 -17.09 12.04
C SER A 116 -2.06 -16.47 12.01
N PRO A 117 -1.40 -16.26 13.16
CA PRO A 117 -0.01 -15.81 13.19
C PRO A 117 0.92 -16.76 12.44
N ALA A 118 2.05 -16.23 11.96
CA ALA A 118 2.98 -16.92 11.05
C ALA A 118 2.36 -17.30 9.70
N THR A 119 1.31 -16.59 9.29
CA THR A 119 0.82 -16.66 7.91
C THR A 119 1.76 -15.82 7.05
N GLU A 120 2.37 -16.42 6.04
CA GLU A 120 3.13 -15.67 5.04
C GLU A 120 2.21 -14.70 4.30
N GLU A 121 2.78 -13.60 3.82
CA GLU A 121 2.00 -12.65 3.06
C GLU A 121 1.40 -13.27 1.78
N PRO A 122 0.08 -13.13 1.53
CA PRO A 122 -0.56 -13.67 0.33
C PRO A 122 0.05 -13.15 -0.99
N GLU A 123 -0.17 -13.87 -2.09
CA GLU A 123 0.32 -13.48 -3.42
C GLU A 123 -0.25 -12.12 -3.84
N GLU A 124 -1.54 -11.90 -3.57
CA GLU A 124 -2.27 -10.66 -3.78
C GLU A 124 -1.89 -9.57 -2.74
N GLY A 125 -1.21 -9.99 -1.66
CA GLY A 125 -0.73 -9.18 -0.54
C GLY A 125 -1.66 -9.08 0.65
N TRP A 126 -1.21 -8.42 1.71
CA TRP A 126 -1.96 -8.34 2.97
C TRP A 126 -3.40 -7.85 2.84
N LEU A 127 -3.68 -7.01 1.84
CA LEU A 127 -5.02 -6.45 1.58
C LEU A 127 -5.76 -7.15 0.44
N GLY A 128 -5.15 -8.16 -0.19
CA GLY A 128 -5.74 -8.95 -1.26
C GLY A 128 -6.97 -9.70 -0.80
N GLU A 129 -6.84 -10.49 0.27
CA GLU A 129 -7.97 -11.23 0.88
C GLU A 129 -9.10 -10.28 1.31
N LEU A 130 -8.75 -9.14 1.92
CA LEU A 130 -9.71 -8.11 2.29
C LEU A 130 -10.48 -7.59 1.05
N ALA A 131 -9.78 -7.38 -0.07
CA ALA A 131 -10.39 -6.92 -1.31
C ALA A 131 -11.30 -7.99 -1.95
N GLU A 132 -10.95 -9.27 -1.85
CA GLU A 132 -11.79 -10.39 -2.29
C GLU A 132 -13.07 -10.51 -1.45
N ASP A 133 -12.93 -10.42 -0.13
CA ASP A 133 -14.04 -10.51 0.83
C ASP A 133 -14.75 -9.17 1.08
N ALA A 134 -14.49 -8.14 0.27
CA ALA A 134 -14.97 -6.77 0.45
C ALA A 134 -16.50 -6.68 0.66
N VAL A 135 -17.29 -7.45 -0.09
CA VAL A 135 -18.76 -7.45 0.05
C VAL A 135 -19.20 -8.01 1.40
N ARG A 136 -18.55 -9.07 1.88
CA ARG A 136 -18.85 -9.70 3.16
C ARG A 136 -18.42 -8.80 4.31
N PHE A 137 -17.24 -8.20 4.19
CA PHE A 137 -16.72 -7.26 5.18
C PHE A 137 -17.56 -5.98 5.26
N GLY A 138 -17.98 -5.42 4.13
CA GLY A 138 -18.88 -4.27 4.10
C GLY A 138 -20.19 -4.52 4.86
N ARG A 139 -20.81 -5.69 4.68
CA ARG A 139 -22.01 -6.08 5.44
C ARG A 139 -21.73 -6.24 6.94
N TYR A 140 -20.57 -6.79 7.31
CA TYR A 140 -20.18 -6.88 8.72
C TYR A 140 -20.06 -5.49 9.34
N LEU A 141 -19.39 -4.57 8.66
CA LEU A 141 -19.19 -3.21 9.13
C LEU A 141 -20.51 -2.44 9.28
N GLU A 142 -21.44 -2.58 8.32
CA GLU A 142 -22.80 -2.01 8.39
C GLU A 142 -23.56 -2.49 9.63
N GLN A 143 -23.41 -3.77 9.98
CA GLN A 143 -24.09 -4.38 11.13
C GLN A 143 -23.43 -4.05 12.47
N ALA A 144 -22.10 -4.01 12.52
CA ALA A 144 -21.34 -3.90 13.76
C ALA A 144 -21.23 -2.46 14.27
N PHE A 145 -21.16 -1.47 13.39
CA PHE A 145 -20.83 -0.09 13.76
C PHE A 145 -21.99 0.89 13.62
N ASP A 146 -23.18 0.44 13.18
CA ASP A 146 -24.39 1.27 13.00
C ASP A 146 -24.09 2.62 12.32
N THR A 147 -23.19 2.60 11.33
CA THR A 147 -22.56 3.81 10.75
C THR A 147 -22.85 3.96 9.26
N PRO A 148 -23.29 5.15 8.79
CA PRO A 148 -23.54 5.39 7.36
C PRO A 148 -22.27 5.57 6.50
N ASP A 149 -21.14 5.93 7.11
CA ASP A 149 -19.92 6.36 6.40
C ASP A 149 -18.73 5.45 6.74
N LEU A 150 -18.75 4.23 6.20
CA LEU A 150 -17.57 3.37 6.22
C LEU A 150 -16.52 3.93 5.25
N PRO A 151 -15.23 3.94 5.63
CA PRO A 151 -14.18 4.28 4.68
C PRO A 151 -14.25 3.31 3.49
N PRO A 152 -14.03 3.79 2.25
CA PRO A 152 -14.13 2.95 1.08
C PRO A 152 -13.14 1.79 1.21
N ILE A 153 -13.65 0.56 1.04
CA ILE A 153 -12.82 -0.63 1.03
C ILE A 153 -11.77 -0.42 -0.07
N PRO A 154 -10.48 -0.50 0.27
CA PRO A 154 -9.44 -0.14 -0.67
C PRO A 154 -9.39 -1.16 -1.82
N THR A 155 -9.27 -0.68 -3.07
CA THR A 155 -9.26 -1.51 -4.28
C THR A 155 -7.84 -1.64 -4.83
N TRP A 156 -7.40 -2.88 -5.07
CA TRP A 156 -6.10 -3.18 -5.69
C TRP A 156 -6.25 -3.43 -7.18
N SER A 157 -5.44 -2.74 -7.98
CA SER A 157 -5.31 -2.98 -9.41
C SER A 157 -4.03 -3.75 -9.68
N GLU A 158 -4.00 -4.52 -10.77
CA GLU A 158 -2.82 -5.21 -11.32
C GLU A 158 -1.53 -4.37 -11.30
N SER A 159 -1.65 -3.06 -11.56
CA SER A 159 -0.51 -2.15 -11.55
C SER A 159 0.11 -1.97 -10.16
N LYS A 160 -0.71 -2.02 -9.10
CA LYS A 160 -0.24 -1.90 -7.71
C LYS A 160 0.49 -3.18 -7.28
N GLN A 161 -0.04 -4.34 -7.68
CA GLN A 161 0.59 -5.64 -7.42
C GLN A 161 1.99 -5.74 -8.05
N ARG A 162 2.13 -5.34 -9.32
CA ARG A 162 3.45 -5.31 -9.99
C ARG A 162 4.46 -4.39 -9.33
N SER A 163 4.04 -3.20 -8.89
CA SER A 163 4.92 -2.25 -8.19
C SER A 163 5.47 -2.85 -6.89
N ARG A 164 4.64 -3.63 -6.21
CA ARG A 164 4.95 -4.27 -4.93
C ARG A 164 5.86 -5.49 -5.10
N GLU A 165 5.59 -6.34 -6.08
CA GLU A 165 6.50 -7.41 -6.47
C GLU A 165 7.89 -6.88 -6.84
N ALA A 166 7.96 -5.77 -7.56
CA ALA A 166 9.21 -5.10 -7.88
C ALA A 166 9.95 -4.60 -6.62
N LEU A 167 9.24 -3.99 -5.67
CA LEU A 167 9.80 -3.57 -4.38
C LEU A 167 10.30 -4.76 -3.56
N LYS A 168 9.55 -5.87 -3.51
CA LYS A 168 9.96 -7.12 -2.85
C LYS A 168 11.23 -7.68 -3.47
N LYS A 169 11.29 -7.79 -4.80
CA LYS A 169 12.49 -8.22 -5.54
C LYS A 169 13.71 -7.36 -5.19
N LEU A 170 13.53 -6.04 -5.13
CA LEU A 170 14.59 -5.09 -4.75
C LEU A 170 15.04 -5.27 -3.29
N ALA A 171 14.10 -5.47 -2.35
CA ALA A 171 14.41 -5.73 -0.95
C ALA A 171 15.24 -7.02 -0.77
N HIS A 172 14.99 -8.02 -1.61
CA HIS A 172 15.73 -9.29 -1.62
C HIS A 172 17.05 -9.23 -2.43
N GLY A 173 17.49 -8.03 -2.84
CA GLY A 173 18.74 -7.82 -3.56
C GLY A 173 18.73 -8.31 -5.01
N GLN A 174 17.57 -8.65 -5.57
CA GLN A 174 17.46 -9.03 -6.97
C GLN A 174 17.44 -7.78 -7.86
N LYS A 175 18.31 -7.76 -8.86
CA LYS A 175 18.30 -6.70 -9.89
C LYS A 175 17.11 -6.93 -10.83
N LEU A 176 16.26 -5.91 -11.00
CA LEU A 176 15.22 -5.92 -12.02
C LEU A 176 15.88 -6.12 -13.40
N THR A 177 15.49 -7.17 -14.12
CA THR A 177 15.97 -7.43 -15.48
C THR A 177 15.30 -6.45 -16.45
N ASN A 178 16.07 -5.95 -17.42
CA ASN A 178 15.72 -4.85 -18.32
C ASN A 178 14.46 -5.07 -19.20
N GLU A 179 13.88 -6.27 -19.17
CA GLU A 179 12.65 -6.62 -19.91
C GLU A 179 11.37 -6.19 -19.18
N GLU A 180 11.41 -5.91 -17.86
CA GLU A 180 10.26 -5.41 -17.09
C GLU A 180 10.08 -3.88 -17.17
N SER A 181 10.94 -3.18 -17.95
CA SER A 181 10.99 -1.70 -18.05
C SER A 181 10.20 -1.10 -19.23
N TYR A 182 9.61 -1.90 -20.12
CA TYR A 182 8.99 -1.39 -21.35
C TYR A 182 7.51 -1.77 -21.46
N GLY A 183 6.68 -0.99 -20.78
CA GLY A 183 5.22 -0.98 -20.93
C GLY A 183 4.66 0.45 -21.00
N TYR A 184 5.40 1.37 -21.63
CA TYR A 184 4.87 2.69 -22.02
C TYR A 184 5.04 2.83 -23.52
N ASP A 185 4.06 2.32 -24.26
CA ASP A 185 3.95 2.55 -25.70
C ASP A 185 3.21 3.89 -25.91
N PHE A 186 3.96 4.96 -26.17
CA PHE A 186 3.41 6.22 -26.67
C PHE A 186 3.45 6.20 -28.20
N GLY A 187 2.40 5.63 -28.80
CA GLY A 187 2.09 5.80 -30.22
C GLY A 187 1.18 7.01 -30.44
N TRP A 188 1.77 8.04 -31.08
CA TRP A 188 1.24 9.30 -31.66
C TRP A 188 -0.24 9.70 -31.50
#